data_AF-A0A2G5VZF2-F1
#
_entry.id   AF-A0A2G5VZF2-F1
#
_cell.length_a   1.000
_cell.length_b   1.000
_cell.length_c   1.000
_cell.angle_alpha   90.00
_cell.angle_beta   90.00
_cell.angle_gamma   90.00
#
_symmetry.space_group_name_H-M   'P 1'
#
loop_
_entity.id
_entity.type
_entity.pdbx_description
1 polymer ?
#
loop_
_entity_poly.entity_id
_entity_poly.type
_entity_poly.pdbx_seq_one_letter_code
_entity_poly.pdbx_strand_id
1 'polypeptide(L)'
;MDMQNALETAEKHARLRDGEKLVDVAAVAREEQKANEQGYALYKLKNKNKALFVQTIQENLDVLIRKEFLTNAELGFLFSLMPLVQLHSNGITDRETGQFMTVSEIAKYLNRDRTGISATIQSLLVKGILFELVDSQEIKEHKRSVTRRPLFMNPEIIYAGDRNRINATLSKLVIEFDKLERKKALLSWKLWIKNGEEFGRLYSRKSYLEFKKLK
;
A
#
# COMPACT_ATOMS: atom_id res chain seq x y z
N MET A 1 20.61 -22.64 -54.37
CA MET A 1 19.77 -22.76 -53.15
C MET A 1 19.49 -21.34 -52.71
N ASP A 2 18.28 -20.86 -52.95
CA ASP A 2 17.94 -19.43 -52.87
C ASP A 2 18.09 -18.87 -51.47
N MET A 3 18.71 -17.69 -51.38
CA MET A 3 18.92 -16.94 -50.14
C MET A 3 17.61 -16.62 -49.43
N GLN A 4 16.51 -16.50 -50.19
CA GLN A 4 15.16 -16.34 -49.67
C GLN A 4 14.68 -17.59 -48.92
N ASN A 5 14.93 -18.79 -49.45
CA ASN A 5 14.54 -20.04 -48.77
C ASN A 5 15.33 -20.25 -47.49
N ALA A 6 16.58 -19.80 -47.44
CA ALA A 6 17.43 -19.85 -46.24
C ALA A 6 16.97 -18.85 -45.16
N LEU A 7 16.54 -17.65 -45.56
CA LEU A 7 15.97 -16.65 -44.66
C LEU A 7 14.61 -17.10 -44.11
N GLU A 8 13.76 -17.69 -44.94
CA GLU A 8 12.44 -18.18 -44.53
C GLU A 8 12.53 -19.38 -43.59
N THR A 9 13.50 -20.28 -43.80
CA THR A 9 13.79 -21.35 -42.83
C THR A 9 14.37 -20.79 -41.53
N ALA A 10 15.28 -19.81 -41.60
CA ALA A 10 15.83 -19.16 -40.40
C ALA A 10 14.75 -18.42 -39.59
N GLU A 11 13.80 -17.75 -40.24
CA GLU A 11 12.67 -17.07 -39.59
C GLU A 11 11.70 -18.07 -38.96
N LYS A 12 11.40 -19.17 -39.66
CA LYS A 12 10.58 -20.26 -39.13
C LYS A 12 11.23 -20.90 -37.90
N HIS A 13 12.55 -21.12 -37.92
CA HIS A 13 13.30 -21.62 -36.77
C HIS A 13 13.42 -20.59 -35.64
N ALA A 14 13.48 -19.29 -35.95
CA ALA A 14 13.41 -18.23 -34.94
C ALA A 14 12.04 -18.20 -34.23
N ARG A 15 10.94 -18.28 -34.98
CA ARG A 15 9.58 -18.35 -34.43
C ARG A 15 9.33 -19.61 -33.60
N LEU A 16 9.92 -20.75 -33.98
CA LEU A 16 9.88 -21.98 -33.19
C LEU A 16 10.68 -21.86 -31.89
N ARG A 17 11.86 -21.22 -31.92
CA ARG A 17 12.67 -20.94 -30.71
C ARG A 17 11.97 -20.00 -29.73
N ASP A 18 11.22 -19.00 -30.22
CA ASP A 18 10.43 -18.10 -29.37
C ASP A 18 9.13 -18.74 -28.87
N GLY A 19 8.62 -19.78 -29.56
CA GLY A 19 7.45 -20.57 -29.17
C GLY A 19 7.73 -21.78 -28.27
N GLU A 20 8.98 -22.23 -28.18
CA GLU A 20 9.41 -23.42 -27.41
C GLU A 20 9.60 -23.13 -25.91
N LYS A 21 8.53 -22.68 -25.27
CA LYS A 21 8.14 -23.14 -23.92
C LYS A 21 6.62 -23.34 -23.87
N LEU A 22 6.08 -24.03 -24.88
CA LEU A 22 4.73 -24.57 -24.83
C LEU A 22 4.73 -25.75 -23.83
N VAL A 23 4.48 -25.42 -22.57
CA VAL A 23 4.19 -26.43 -21.55
C VAL A 23 2.99 -27.26 -22.02
N ASP A 24 3.14 -28.59 -22.09
CA ASP A 24 2.02 -29.48 -22.39
C ASP A 24 0.99 -29.40 -21.25
N VAL A 25 -0.03 -28.57 -21.45
CA VAL A 25 -1.09 -28.30 -20.47
C VAL A 25 -1.86 -29.58 -20.13
N ALA A 26 -1.97 -30.53 -21.07
CA ALA A 26 -2.66 -31.79 -20.82
C ALA A 26 -1.84 -32.70 -19.91
N ALA A 27 -0.51 -32.70 -20.03
CA ALA A 27 0.36 -33.40 -19.09
C ALA A 27 0.30 -32.80 -17.68
N VAL A 28 0.28 -31.46 -17.57
CA VAL A 28 0.15 -30.77 -16.27
C VAL A 28 -1.17 -31.11 -15.59
N ALA A 29 -2.29 -31.12 -16.32
CA ALA A 29 -3.60 -31.46 -15.76
C ALA A 29 -3.68 -32.90 -15.24
N ARG A 30 -3.03 -33.86 -15.93
CA ARG A 30 -2.97 -35.26 -15.47
C ARG A 30 -2.19 -35.39 -14.17
N GLU A 31 -1.06 -34.70 -14.05
CA GLU A 31 -0.26 -34.72 -12.82
C GLU A 31 -0.97 -33.97 -11.68
N GLU A 32 -1.67 -32.88 -11.97
CA GLU A 32 -2.52 -32.16 -11.01
C GLU A 32 -3.61 -33.07 -10.43
N GLN A 33 -4.28 -33.86 -11.28
CA GLN A 33 -5.28 -34.82 -10.83
C GLN A 33 -4.69 -35.89 -9.89
N LYS A 34 -3.58 -36.52 -10.27
CA LYS A 34 -2.90 -37.53 -9.43
C LYS A 34 -2.45 -36.96 -8.08
N ALA A 35 -1.94 -35.72 -8.09
CA ALA A 35 -1.54 -35.02 -6.87
C ALA A 35 -2.74 -34.78 -5.96
N ASN A 36 -3.85 -34.27 -6.52
CA ASN A 36 -5.08 -33.99 -5.76
C ASN A 36 -5.67 -35.26 -5.13
N GLU A 37 -5.63 -36.40 -5.84
CA GLU A 37 -6.08 -37.70 -5.32
C GLU A 37 -5.26 -38.18 -4.12
N GLN A 38 -4.01 -37.73 -4.00
CA GLN A 38 -3.11 -38.03 -2.86
C GLN A 38 -3.08 -36.90 -1.82
N GLY A 39 -3.93 -35.88 -1.94
CA GLY A 39 -4.00 -34.74 -1.03
C GLY A 39 -2.95 -33.65 -1.26
N TYR A 40 -2.25 -33.66 -2.39
CA TYR A 40 -1.28 -32.63 -2.80
C TYR A 40 -1.89 -31.68 -3.84
N ALA A 41 -1.45 -30.42 -3.86
CA ALA A 41 -1.88 -29.43 -4.84
C ALA A 41 -0.71 -28.97 -5.72
N LEU A 42 -0.89 -29.02 -7.05
CA LEU A 42 0.05 -28.43 -8.02
C LEU A 42 -0.35 -26.98 -8.28
N TYR A 43 0.60 -26.05 -8.14
CA TYR A 43 0.37 -24.63 -8.36
C TYR A 43 1.32 -24.06 -9.40
N LYS A 44 0.79 -23.19 -10.28
CA LYS A 44 1.63 -22.45 -11.23
C LYS A 44 2.57 -21.52 -10.47
N LEU A 45 3.88 -21.78 -10.60
CA LEU A 45 4.92 -20.84 -10.19
C LEU A 45 4.82 -19.59 -11.07
N LYS A 46 4.12 -18.57 -10.59
CA LYS A 46 4.16 -17.25 -11.21
C LYS A 46 5.50 -16.62 -10.83
N ASN A 47 6.39 -16.44 -11.79
CA ASN A 47 7.57 -15.58 -11.61
C ASN A 47 7.10 -14.13 -11.50
N LYS A 48 6.61 -13.76 -10.31
CA LYS A 48 6.11 -12.42 -10.03
C LYS A 48 7.27 -11.53 -9.62
N ASN A 49 7.22 -10.29 -10.08
CA ASN A 49 8.10 -9.25 -9.58
C ASN A 49 7.91 -9.13 -8.04
N LYS A 50 9.01 -9.20 -7.29
CA LYS A 50 9.04 -9.07 -5.83
C LYS A 50 9.36 -7.64 -5.37
N ALA A 51 9.61 -6.71 -6.29
CA ALA A 51 9.85 -5.31 -5.99
C ALA A 51 8.64 -4.73 -5.27
N LEU A 52 8.86 -4.28 -4.04
CA LEU A 52 7.86 -3.55 -3.28
C LEU A 52 7.80 -2.11 -3.82
N PHE A 53 6.59 -1.61 -4.00
CA PHE A 53 6.34 -0.25 -4.40
C PHE A 53 5.17 0.31 -3.60
N VAL A 54 5.12 1.63 -3.55
CA VAL A 54 4.00 2.37 -3.00
C VAL A 54 3.45 3.26 -4.10
N GLN A 55 2.14 3.50 -4.07
CA GLN A 55 1.46 4.35 -5.04
C GLN A 55 1.06 5.65 -4.35
N THR A 56 1.28 6.78 -5.01
CA THR A 56 0.69 8.07 -4.63
C THR A 56 -0.62 8.29 -5.38
N ILE A 57 -1.62 8.85 -4.70
CA ILE A 57 -2.85 9.30 -5.37
C ILE A 57 -2.57 10.71 -5.90
N GLN A 58 -2.24 10.81 -7.18
CA GLN A 58 -1.68 12.02 -7.79
C GLN A 58 -2.59 13.24 -7.60
N GLU A 59 -3.89 13.08 -7.86
CA GLU A 59 -4.87 14.17 -7.75
C GLU A 59 -5.08 14.62 -6.30
N ASN A 60 -4.90 13.72 -5.33
CA ASN A 60 -4.97 14.08 -3.92
C ASN A 60 -3.70 14.80 -3.47
N LEU A 61 -2.53 14.33 -3.92
CA LEU A 61 -1.26 14.97 -3.63
C LEU A 61 -1.21 16.39 -4.24
N ASP A 62 -1.70 16.57 -5.47
CA ASP A 62 -1.82 17.89 -6.12
C ASP A 62 -2.67 18.86 -5.29
N VAL A 63 -3.82 18.40 -4.76
CA VAL A 63 -4.65 19.22 -3.85
C VAL A 63 -3.88 19.66 -2.61
N LEU A 64 -3.09 18.76 -2.00
CA LEU A 64 -2.30 19.10 -0.81
C LEU A 64 -1.17 20.10 -1.12
N ILE A 65 -0.49 19.91 -2.26
CA ILE A 65 0.61 20.79 -2.69
C ILE A 65 0.08 22.18 -3.02
N ARG A 66 -0.97 22.29 -3.84
CA ARG A 66 -1.55 23.58 -4.25
C ARG A 66 -2.12 24.39 -3.09
N LYS A 67 -2.55 23.72 -2.02
CA LYS A 67 -3.03 24.36 -0.80
C LYS A 67 -1.93 24.67 0.21
N GLU A 68 -0.67 24.35 -0.11
CA GLU A 68 0.47 24.46 0.79
C GLU A 68 0.21 23.77 2.14
N PHE A 69 -0.55 22.67 2.10
CA PHE A 69 -1.00 21.98 3.32
C PHE A 69 0.16 21.33 4.06
N LEU A 70 1.22 20.97 3.32
CA LEU A 70 2.46 20.42 3.82
C LEU A 70 3.63 21.33 3.46
N THR A 71 4.56 21.48 4.39
CA THR A 71 5.83 22.16 4.13
C THR A 71 6.75 21.28 3.28
N ASN A 72 7.75 21.88 2.65
CA ASN A 72 8.75 21.13 1.88
C ASN A 72 9.49 20.10 2.75
N ALA A 73 9.75 20.43 4.03
CA ALA A 73 10.37 19.51 4.98
C ALA A 73 9.46 18.29 5.25
N GLU A 74 8.16 18.52 5.41
CA GLU A 74 7.18 17.44 5.59
C GLU A 74 7.04 16.58 4.33
N LEU A 75 7.00 17.17 3.14
CA LEU A 75 6.97 16.44 1.87
C LEU A 75 8.23 15.56 1.70
N GLY A 76 9.41 16.13 1.96
CA GLY A 76 10.67 15.37 1.93
C GLY A 76 10.73 14.25 2.97
N PHE A 77 10.12 14.47 4.14
CA PHE A 77 9.99 13.44 5.16
C PHE A 77 9.03 12.32 4.75
N LEU A 78 7.88 12.64 4.13
CA LEU A 78 6.96 11.63 3.59
C LEU A 78 7.64 10.74 2.54
N PHE A 79 8.41 11.36 1.64
CA PHE A 79 9.20 10.60 0.66
C PHE A 79 10.19 9.65 1.33
N SER A 80 10.82 10.09 2.41
CA SER A 80 11.75 9.29 3.21
C SER A 80 11.04 8.14 3.97
N LEU A 81 9.74 8.24 4.24
CA LEU A 81 8.94 7.20 4.88
C LEU A 81 8.40 6.16 3.88
N MET A 82 8.29 6.47 2.59
CA MET A 82 7.74 5.55 1.57
C MET A 82 8.37 4.15 1.59
N PRO A 83 9.69 3.97 1.80
CA PRO A 83 10.26 2.63 1.91
C PRO A 83 9.74 1.84 3.11
N LEU A 84 9.36 2.49 4.20
CA LEU A 84 8.93 1.86 5.44
C LEU A 84 7.44 1.49 5.45
N VAL A 85 6.68 1.87 4.42
CA VAL A 85 5.24 1.57 4.33
C VAL A 85 5.04 0.10 3.96
N GLN A 86 4.47 -0.66 4.89
CA GLN A 86 4.19 -2.08 4.73
C GLN A 86 3.02 -2.33 3.76
N LEU A 87 3.18 -3.35 2.92
CA LEU A 87 2.15 -3.80 1.99
C LEU A 87 0.84 -4.15 2.71
N HIS A 88 -0.29 -3.72 2.16
CA HIS A 88 -1.67 -3.87 2.62
C HIS A 88 -2.04 -3.15 3.91
N SER A 89 -1.24 -3.27 4.97
CA SER A 89 -1.51 -2.63 6.28
C SER A 89 -1.25 -1.12 6.25
N ASN A 90 -0.37 -0.66 5.36
CA ASN A 90 0.10 0.72 5.27
C ASN A 90 0.78 1.24 6.56
N GLY A 91 1.20 0.32 7.43
CA GLY A 91 1.95 0.62 8.64
C GLY A 91 3.39 1.02 8.36
N ILE A 92 3.98 1.86 9.22
CA ILE A 92 5.41 2.18 9.18
C ILE A 92 6.17 1.11 9.95
N THR A 93 6.80 0.20 9.21
CA THR A 93 7.48 -0.97 9.77
C THR A 93 8.92 -1.07 9.33
N ASP A 94 9.73 -1.69 10.17
CA ASP A 94 11.06 -2.12 9.80
C ASP A 94 10.94 -3.28 8.79
N ARG A 95 11.69 -3.21 7.69
CA ARG A 95 11.57 -4.19 6.59
C ARG A 95 12.13 -5.55 6.93
N GLU A 96 13.11 -5.62 7.80
CA GLU A 96 13.81 -6.86 8.14
C GLU A 96 13.00 -7.66 9.17
N THR A 97 12.45 -6.96 10.16
CA THR A 97 11.71 -7.56 11.27
C THR A 97 10.19 -7.61 11.03
N GLY A 98 9.67 -6.75 10.15
CA GLY A 98 8.23 -6.57 9.94
C GLY A 98 7.51 -5.88 11.10
N GLN A 99 8.23 -5.43 12.13
CA GLN A 99 7.66 -4.79 13.31
C GLN A 99 7.44 -3.29 13.09
N PHE A 100 6.41 -2.74 13.74
CA PHE A 100 6.17 -1.29 13.72
C PHE A 100 7.36 -0.53 14.30
N MET A 101 7.80 0.51 13.60
CA MET A 101 8.93 1.33 14.05
C MET A 101 8.46 2.40 15.05
N THR A 102 9.24 2.55 16.10
CA THR A 102 9.15 3.69 17.02
C THR A 102 9.77 4.94 16.40
N VAL A 103 9.44 6.12 16.93
CA VAL A 103 10.05 7.39 16.53
C VAL A 103 11.59 7.35 16.60
N SER A 104 12.14 6.70 17.63
CA SER A 104 13.59 6.55 17.80
C SER A 104 14.22 5.68 16.72
N GLU A 105 13.57 4.58 16.33
CA GLU A 105 14.05 3.70 15.26
C GLU A 105 13.95 4.39 13.89
N ILE A 106 12.88 5.15 13.62
CA ILE A 106 12.75 5.96 12.40
C ILE A 106 13.88 7.01 12.33
N ALA A 107 14.16 7.70 13.44
CA ALA A 107 15.23 8.70 13.50
C ALA A 107 16.60 8.08 13.23
N LYS A 108 16.87 6.90 13.82
CA LYS A 108 18.09 6.14 13.57
C LYS A 108 18.20 5.70 12.11
N TYR A 109 17.12 5.15 11.52
CA TYR A 109 17.08 4.70 10.12
C TYR A 109 17.38 5.85 9.15
N LEU A 110 16.84 7.04 9.42
CA LEU A 110 17.03 8.22 8.58
C LEU A 110 18.32 9.00 8.88
N ASN A 111 19.10 8.59 9.88
CA ASN A 111 20.27 9.32 10.39
C ASN A 111 19.95 10.79 10.71
N ARG A 112 18.86 11.02 11.45
CA ARG A 112 18.36 12.35 11.83
C ARG A 112 18.12 12.45 13.33
N ASP A 113 18.04 13.67 13.83
CA ASP A 113 17.77 13.92 15.24
C ASP A 113 16.37 13.43 15.63
N ARG A 114 16.26 12.77 16.79
CA ARG A 114 14.99 12.22 17.27
C ARG A 114 13.93 13.29 17.53
N THR A 115 14.34 14.46 18.02
CA THR A 115 13.42 15.55 18.39
C THR A 115 12.76 16.15 17.15
N GLY A 116 13.53 16.43 16.10
CA GLY A 116 13.03 16.91 14.82
C GLY A 116 12.13 15.89 14.11
N ILE A 117 12.51 14.60 14.14
CA ILE A 117 11.63 13.53 13.64
C ILE A 117 10.32 13.46 14.43
N SER A 118 10.39 13.52 15.77
CA SER A 118 9.20 13.51 16.62
C SER A 118 8.27 14.70 16.33
N ALA A 119 8.84 15.90 16.17
CA ALA A 119 8.08 17.11 15.85
C ALA A 119 7.40 16.99 14.47
N THR A 120 8.13 16.47 13.48
CA THR A 120 7.61 16.28 12.12
C THR A 120 6.48 15.23 12.10
N ILE A 121 6.67 14.08 12.76
CA ILE A 121 5.64 13.05 12.91
C ILE A 121 4.40 13.64 13.58
N GLN A 122 4.57 14.39 14.67
CA GLN A 122 3.45 15.02 15.36
C GLN A 122 2.69 16.00 14.47
N SER A 123 3.40 16.79 13.66
CA SER A 123 2.78 17.68 12.67
C SER A 123 1.95 16.89 11.66
N LEU A 124 2.50 15.81 11.10
CA LEU A 124 1.79 14.94 10.15
C LEU A 124 0.57 14.25 10.77
N LEU A 125 0.65 13.84 12.04
CA LEU A 125 -0.47 13.29 12.80
C LEU A 125 -1.58 14.33 12.97
N VAL A 126 -1.24 15.57 13.34
CA VAL A 126 -2.20 16.68 13.47
C VAL A 126 -2.85 17.02 12.13
N LYS A 127 -2.10 16.92 11.03
CA LYS A 127 -2.58 17.17 9.67
C LYS A 127 -3.40 16.02 9.09
N GLY A 128 -3.34 14.82 9.66
CA GLY A 128 -4.05 13.64 9.17
C GLY A 128 -3.37 12.96 7.97
N ILE A 129 -2.06 13.18 7.83
CA ILE A 129 -1.23 12.47 6.84
C ILE A 129 -0.75 11.13 7.40
N LEU A 130 -0.45 11.11 8.70
CA LEU A 130 -0.23 9.88 9.45
C LEU A 130 -1.39 9.66 10.42
N PHE A 131 -1.60 8.40 10.77
CA PHE A 131 -2.45 8.00 11.88
C PHE A 131 -1.62 7.24 12.91
N GLU A 132 -2.07 7.30 14.16
CA GLU A 132 -1.51 6.53 15.27
C GLU A 132 -2.68 5.75 15.87
N LEU A 133 -2.52 4.44 16.04
CA LEU A 133 -3.43 3.67 16.87
C LEU A 133 -2.93 3.73 18.29
N VAL A 134 -3.69 4.37 19.16
CA VAL A 134 -3.45 4.34 20.60
C VAL A 134 -4.58 3.58 21.25
N ASP A 135 -4.24 2.49 21.94
CA ASP A 135 -5.21 1.81 22.78
C ASP A 135 -5.54 2.70 23.98
N SER A 136 -6.74 3.28 23.94
CA SER A 136 -7.23 4.17 25.01
C SER A 136 -7.41 3.46 26.35
N GLN A 137 -7.50 2.12 26.36
CA GLN A 137 -7.66 1.29 27.54
C GLN A 137 -6.30 1.09 28.25
N GLU A 138 -5.23 0.83 27.49
CA GLU A 138 -3.85 0.82 28.02
C GLU A 138 -3.46 2.14 28.68
N ILE A 139 -3.80 3.28 28.08
CA ILE A 139 -3.47 4.60 28.65
C ILE A 139 -4.18 4.79 29.99
N LYS A 140 -5.44 4.35 30.11
CA LYS A 140 -6.22 4.47 31.34
C LYS A 140 -5.69 3.55 32.44
N GLU A 141 -5.30 2.33 32.10
CA GLU A 141 -4.84 1.32 33.07
C GLU A 141 -3.40 1.57 33.53
N HIS A 142 -2.51 2.01 32.63
CA HIS A 142 -1.08 2.15 32.93
C HIS A 142 -0.59 3.60 33.00
N LYS A 143 -1.47 4.60 32.79
CA LYS A 143 -1.13 6.04 32.65
C LYS A 143 -0.14 6.34 31.51
N ARG A 144 0.23 5.34 30.72
CA ARG A 144 1.14 5.39 29.58
C ARG A 144 0.76 4.26 28.61
N SER A 145 1.05 4.44 27.34
CA SER A 145 0.99 3.33 26.38
C SER A 145 2.18 2.41 26.62
N VAL A 146 1.91 1.11 26.74
CA VAL A 146 2.91 0.06 27.06
C VAL A 146 3.34 -0.65 25.77
N THR A 147 2.47 -0.68 24.75
CA THR A 147 2.78 -1.20 23.41
C THR A 147 3.44 -0.17 22.48
N ARG A 148 4.19 -0.66 21.49
CA ARG A 148 4.73 0.17 20.39
C ARG A 148 3.57 0.87 19.71
N ARG A 149 3.58 2.20 19.67
CA ARG A 149 2.52 3.00 19.03
C ARG A 149 2.62 2.92 17.51
N PRO A 150 1.74 2.16 16.83
CA PRO A 150 1.89 1.92 15.41
C PRO A 150 1.51 3.17 14.62
N LEU A 151 2.38 3.59 13.73
CA LEU A 151 2.10 4.67 12.78
C LEU A 151 1.61 4.07 11.46
N PHE A 152 0.59 4.69 10.88
CA PHE A 152 0.03 4.31 9.58
C PHE A 152 0.08 5.49 8.62
N MET A 153 0.49 5.23 7.39
CA MET A 153 0.41 6.20 6.30
C MET A 153 -1.04 6.33 5.84
N ASN A 154 -1.52 7.55 5.61
CA ASN A 154 -2.86 7.75 5.08
C ASN A 154 -2.98 7.18 3.64
N PRO A 155 -3.81 6.13 3.42
CA PRO A 155 -3.96 5.47 2.13
C PRO A 155 -4.62 6.36 1.05
N GLU A 156 -5.26 7.46 1.44
CA GLU A 156 -5.76 8.46 0.50
C GLU A 156 -4.62 9.26 -0.15
N ILE A 157 -3.40 9.24 0.43
CA ILE A 157 -2.24 9.97 -0.07
C ILE A 157 -1.20 9.01 -0.66
N ILE A 158 -0.73 8.05 0.14
CA ILE A 158 0.25 7.02 -0.25
C ILE A 158 -0.27 5.67 0.20
N TYR A 159 -0.32 4.70 -0.72
CA TYR A 159 -0.77 3.34 -0.42
C TYR A 159 0.13 2.26 -1.00
N ALA A 160 0.52 1.30 -0.17
CA ALA A 160 1.22 0.09 -0.56
C ALA A 160 0.22 -1.04 -0.75
N GLY A 161 -0.30 -1.23 -1.97
CA GLY A 161 -1.23 -2.33 -2.27
C GLY A 161 -2.24 -2.01 -3.38
N ASP A 162 -3.33 -2.76 -3.41
CA ASP A 162 -4.45 -2.53 -4.32
C ASP A 162 -5.43 -1.48 -3.75
N ARG A 163 -5.53 -0.33 -4.41
CA ARG A 163 -6.42 0.79 -4.04
C ARG A 163 -7.91 0.43 -3.98
N ASN A 164 -8.32 -0.72 -4.53
CA ASN A 164 -9.67 -1.25 -4.42
C ASN A 164 -9.87 -2.19 -3.22
N ARG A 165 -8.80 -2.52 -2.50
CA ARG A 165 -8.79 -3.50 -1.41
C ARG A 165 -8.03 -3.00 -0.19
N ILE A 166 -8.42 -1.82 0.29
CA ILE A 166 -7.83 -1.22 1.49
C ILE A 166 -8.45 -1.88 2.72
N ASN A 167 -7.61 -2.32 3.68
CA ASN A 167 -8.09 -3.02 4.87
C ASN A 167 -9.15 -2.23 5.66
N ALA A 168 -10.17 -2.93 6.19
CA ALA A 168 -11.27 -2.30 6.93
C ALA A 168 -10.84 -1.50 8.16
N THR A 169 -9.86 -1.96 8.94
CA THR A 169 -9.38 -1.26 10.14
C THR A 169 -8.76 0.09 9.76
N LEU A 170 -7.88 0.11 8.77
CA LEU A 170 -7.29 1.35 8.26
C LEU A 170 -8.37 2.26 7.63
N SER A 171 -9.35 1.67 6.93
CA SER A 171 -10.46 2.43 6.33
C SER A 171 -11.32 3.10 7.39
N LYS A 172 -11.68 2.40 8.46
CA LYS A 172 -12.44 2.94 9.58
C LYS A 172 -11.66 4.06 10.28
N LEU A 173 -10.36 3.87 10.49
CA LEU A 173 -9.48 4.89 11.07
C LEU A 173 -9.49 6.20 10.27
N VAL A 174 -9.37 6.10 8.94
CA VAL A 174 -9.42 7.27 8.05
C VAL A 174 -10.78 7.96 8.12
N ILE A 175 -11.88 7.20 8.05
CA ILE A 175 -13.24 7.75 8.05
C ILE A 175 -13.59 8.41 9.39
N GLU A 176 -13.20 7.80 10.50
CA GLU A 176 -13.44 8.32 11.86
C GLU A 176 -12.60 9.57 12.13
N PHE A 177 -11.31 9.54 11.77
CA PHE A 177 -10.35 10.61 12.02
C PHE A 177 -9.99 11.39 10.75
N ASP A 178 -11.00 11.75 9.95
CA ASP A 178 -10.82 12.52 8.71
C ASP A 178 -10.43 13.99 8.96
N LYS A 179 -9.20 14.21 9.44
CA LYS A 179 -8.65 15.53 9.78
C LYS A 179 -8.48 16.41 8.53
N LEU A 180 -8.24 15.80 7.37
CA LEU A 180 -8.13 16.51 6.09
C LEU A 180 -9.45 17.18 5.72
N GLU A 181 -10.57 16.45 5.79
CA GLU A 181 -11.89 17.02 5.51
C GLU A 181 -12.27 18.12 6.52
N ARG A 182 -11.96 17.92 7.81
CA ARG A 182 -12.18 18.93 8.88
C ARG A 182 -11.38 20.21 8.63
N LYS A 183 -10.14 20.09 8.19
CA LYS A 183 -9.23 21.21 7.85
C LYS A 183 -9.45 21.77 6.44
N LYS A 184 -10.50 21.35 5.74
CA LYS A 184 -10.83 21.80 4.37
C LYS A 184 -9.75 21.48 3.31
N ALA A 185 -8.91 20.48 3.56
CA ALA A 185 -8.06 19.84 2.56
C ALA A 185 -8.91 18.81 1.80
N LEU A 186 -9.76 19.33 0.91
CA LEU A 186 -10.81 18.56 0.24
C LEU A 186 -10.24 17.70 -0.89
N LEU A 187 -9.87 16.46 -0.58
CA LEU A 187 -9.30 15.53 -1.55
C LEU A 187 -10.28 15.15 -2.67
N SER A 188 -9.73 14.90 -3.86
CA SER A 188 -10.44 14.49 -5.08
C SER A 188 -10.96 13.05 -5.00
N TRP A 189 -10.18 12.18 -4.37
CA TRP A 189 -10.50 10.79 -4.12
C TRP A 189 -10.54 10.53 -2.62
N LYS A 190 -11.66 9.98 -2.13
CA LYS A 190 -11.88 9.73 -0.71
C LYS A 190 -12.10 8.25 -0.45
N LEU A 191 -11.52 7.75 0.63
CA LEU A 191 -11.70 6.39 1.09
C LEU A 191 -13.10 6.24 1.68
N TRP A 192 -13.78 5.18 1.27
CA TRP A 192 -15.02 4.76 1.89
C TRP A 192 -15.10 3.23 1.96
N ILE A 193 -15.75 2.73 3.01
CA ILE A 193 -16.09 1.33 3.17
C ILE A 193 -17.61 1.24 3.39
N LYS A 194 -18.28 0.39 2.63
CA LYS A 194 -19.73 0.16 2.80
C LYS A 194 -19.94 -0.79 3.98
N ASN A 195 -21.13 -0.73 4.59
CA ASN A 195 -21.47 -1.62 5.70
C ASN A 195 -21.39 -3.08 5.27
N GLY A 196 -20.70 -3.91 6.08
CA GLY A 196 -20.52 -5.34 5.81
C GLY A 196 -19.39 -5.71 4.86
N GLU A 197 -18.72 -4.73 4.23
CA GLU A 197 -17.56 -5.00 3.37
C GLU A 197 -16.29 -5.25 4.18
N GLU A 198 -15.45 -6.18 3.72
CA GLU A 198 -14.13 -6.47 4.30
C GLU A 198 -13.07 -5.43 3.90
N PHE A 199 -13.27 -4.77 2.75
CA PHE A 199 -12.32 -3.82 2.20
C PHE A 199 -12.98 -2.50 1.81
N GLY A 200 -12.28 -1.41 2.11
CA GLY A 200 -12.56 -0.08 1.58
C GLY A 200 -11.89 0.14 0.23
N ARG A 201 -12.33 1.18 -0.47
CA ARG A 201 -11.67 1.67 -1.68
C ARG A 201 -11.83 3.18 -1.84
N LEU A 202 -11.03 3.75 -2.73
CA LEU A 202 -11.14 5.15 -3.09
C LEU A 202 -12.33 5.39 -4.04
N TYR A 203 -13.09 6.43 -3.76
CA TYR A 203 -14.21 6.90 -4.56
C TYR A 203 -14.00 8.36 -4.94
N SER A 204 -14.59 8.78 -6.06
CA SER A 204 -14.61 10.20 -6.40
C SER A 204 -15.25 11.01 -5.27
N ARG A 205 -14.83 12.27 -5.11
CA ARG A 205 -15.40 13.17 -4.11
C ARG A 205 -16.93 13.26 -4.21
N LYS A 206 -17.47 13.28 -5.43
CA LYS A 206 -18.93 13.28 -5.66
C LYS A 206 -19.60 12.07 -4.99
N SER A 207 -19.13 10.86 -5.30
CA SER A 207 -19.66 9.62 -4.73
C SER A 207 -19.47 9.54 -3.22
N TYR A 208 -18.33 9.98 -2.69
CA TYR A 208 -18.10 10.06 -1.24
C TYR A 208 -19.13 10.95 -0.55
N LEU A 209 -19.43 12.13 -1.11
CA LEU A 209 -20.43 13.04 -0.55
C LEU A 209 -21.85 12.44 -0.60
N GLU A 210 -22.17 11.65 -1.61
CA GLU A 210 -23.43 10.91 -1.68
C GLU A 210 -23.51 9.87 -0.56
N PHE A 211 -22.46 9.07 -0.34
CA PHE A 211 -22.44 8.08 0.73
C PHE A 211 -22.50 8.69 2.13
N LYS A 212 -21.84 9.83 2.32
CA LYS A 212 -21.85 10.55 3.60
C LYS A 212 -23.23 11.08 3.99
N LYS A 213 -24.09 11.39 3.01
CA LYS A 213 -25.49 11.80 3.24
C LYS A 213 -26.41 10.63 3.61
N LEU A 214 -26.04 9.41 3.22
CA LEU A 214 -26.82 8.19 3.46
C LEU A 214 -26.49 7.52 4.81
N LYS A 215 -25.56 8.10 5.57
CA LYS A 215 -25.09 7.60 6.87
C LYS A 215 -25.78 8.38 7.99
#